data_AF-A0A7R9FEN4-F1
#
_entry.id   AF-A0A7R9FEN4-F1
#
_cell.length_a   1.000
_cell.length_b   1.000
_cell.length_c   1.000
_cell.angle_alpha   90.00
_cell.angle_beta   90.00
_cell.angle_gamma   90.00
#
_symmetry.space_group_name_H-M   'P 1'
#
loop_
_entity.id
_entity.type
_entity.pdbx_description
1 polymer ?
#
loop_
_entity_poly.entity_id
_entity_poly.type
_entity_poly.pdbx_seq_one_letter_code
_entity_poly.pdbx_strand_id
1 'polypeptide(L)'
;MFTLKDSCYSTFCMLDKAETCVAVTVYNLAQGKGVIIGDTVAIPEPYLSQVRFKYKDKEYQLDCIRVESPLVLVVNGKKQGMDKLANICLSSIKRSH
;
A
#
# COMPACT_ATOMS: atom_id res chain seq x y z
N MET A 1 8.46 4.60 8.20
CA MET A 1 7.24 4.65 7.35
C MET A 1 7.43 5.79 6.37
N PHE A 2 7.57 5.50 5.07
CA PHE A 2 7.72 6.52 4.03
C PHE A 2 6.37 6.72 3.33
N THR A 3 5.53 7.60 3.86
CA THR A 3 4.26 7.99 3.22
C THR A 3 4.47 9.31 2.47
N LEU A 4 4.20 9.34 1.17
CA LEU A 4 4.01 10.61 0.46
C LEU A 4 2.78 11.29 1.06
N LYS A 5 2.98 12.46 1.67
CA LYS A 5 1.91 13.30 2.22
C LYS A 5 0.84 13.51 1.13
N ASP A 6 -0.41 13.25 1.47
CA ASP A 6 -1.61 13.42 0.62
C ASP A 6 -1.91 12.34 -0.43
N SER A 7 -1.32 11.16 -0.30
CA SER A 7 -1.62 10.05 -1.20
C SER A 7 -2.64 9.05 -0.63
N CYS A 8 -3.58 8.59 -1.46
CA CYS A 8 -4.56 7.53 -1.15
C CYS A 8 -3.94 6.11 -1.19
N TYR A 9 -2.63 6.02 -0.93
CA TYR A 9 -1.92 4.76 -0.83
C TYR A 9 -0.95 4.79 0.34
N SER A 10 -0.63 3.61 0.87
CA SER A 10 0.39 3.44 1.90
C SER A 10 1.31 2.28 1.54
N THR A 11 2.61 2.52 1.70
CA THR A 11 3.65 1.53 1.44
C THR A 11 4.32 1.13 2.76
N PHE A 12 4.38 -0.17 3.01
CA PHE A 12 5.06 -0.76 4.15
C PHE A 12 5.86 -1.99 3.74
N CYS A 13 6.84 -2.37 4.55
CA CYS A 13 7.58 -3.60 4.35
C CYS A 13 6.93 -4.73 5.15
N MET A 14 6.81 -5.89 4.53
CA MET A 14 6.34 -7.11 5.15
C MET A 14 7.50 -8.10 5.25
N LEU A 15 7.57 -8.81 6.36
CA LEU A 15 8.55 -9.87 6.61
C LEU A 15 7.80 -11.19 6.82
N ASP A 16 8.31 -12.25 6.22
CA ASP A 16 7.84 -13.61 6.46
C ASP A 16 8.77 -14.35 7.44
N LYS A 17 8.46 -15.63 7.71
CA LYS A 17 9.26 -16.49 8.60
C LYS A 17 10.67 -16.77 8.04
N ALA A 18 10.87 -16.67 6.73
CA ALA A 18 12.15 -16.87 6.07
C ALA A 18 12.96 -15.56 5.99
N GLU A 19 12.52 -14.49 6.67
CA GLU A 19 13.13 -13.16 6.64
C GLU A 19 13.11 -12.50 5.26
N THR A 20 12.23 -12.96 4.36
CA THR A 20 12.02 -12.33 3.05
C THR A 20 11.32 -10.99 3.26
N CYS A 21 11.95 -9.90 2.79
CA CYS A 21 11.41 -8.56 2.90
C CYS A 21 10.78 -8.13 1.56
N VAL A 22 9.48 -7.81 1.58
CA VAL A 22 8.74 -7.38 0.38
C VAL A 22 8.05 -6.05 0.66
N ALA A 23 8.12 -5.13 -0.31
CA ALA A 23 7.44 -3.84 -0.24
C ALA A 23 5.97 -4.00 -0.67
N VAL A 24 5.03 -3.82 0.25
CA VAL A 24 3.60 -3.87 -0.05
C VAL A 24 3.07 -2.45 -0.20
N THR A 25 2.43 -2.15 -1.33
CA THR A 25 1.73 -0.88 -1.54
C THR A 25 0.24 -1.11 -1.66
N VAL A 26 -0.51 -0.52 -0.74
CA VAL A 26 -1.97 -0.61 -0.67
C VAL A 26 -2.56 0.67 -1.22
N TYR A 27 -3.37 0.56 -2.26
CA TYR A 27 -4.06 1.66 -2.91
C TYR A 27 -5.48 1.84 -2.36
N ASN A 28 -6.10 2.96 -2.71
CA ASN A 28 -7.46 3.32 -2.30
C ASN A 28 -7.66 3.30 -0.77
N LEU A 29 -6.62 3.69 -0.04
CA LEU A 29 -6.61 3.73 1.41
C LEU A 29 -6.99 5.13 1.90
N ALA A 30 -7.92 5.20 2.86
CA ALA A 30 -8.30 6.46 3.47
C ALA A 30 -7.10 7.13 4.15
N GLN A 31 -7.08 8.46 4.10
CA GLN A 31 -5.98 9.24 4.67
C GLN A 31 -5.83 8.96 6.18
N GLY A 32 -4.60 8.74 6.62
CA GLY A 32 -4.30 8.41 8.01
C GLY A 32 -4.68 6.97 8.43
N LYS A 33 -5.22 6.15 7.52
CA LYS A 33 -5.34 4.70 7.74
C LYS A 33 -4.10 3.99 7.23
N GLY A 34 -3.83 2.83 7.80
CA GLY A 34 -2.66 2.01 7.48
C GLY A 34 -2.53 0.84 8.43
N VAL A 35 -1.40 0.15 8.29
CA VAL A 35 -0.92 -0.86 9.23
C VAL A 35 0.15 -0.23 10.12
N ILE A 36 0.30 -0.74 11.35
CA ILE A 36 1.35 -0.30 12.27
C ILE A 36 2.46 -1.37 12.36
N ILE A 37 3.63 -0.96 12.84
CA ILE A 37 4.74 -1.89 13.07
C ILE A 37 4.31 -2.93 14.10
N GLY A 38 4.50 -4.21 13.76
CA GLY A 38 4.10 -5.35 14.59
C GLY A 38 2.76 -5.97 14.22
N ASP A 39 1.97 -5.36 13.32
CA ASP A 39 0.75 -5.98 12.81
C ASP A 39 1.06 -7.21 11.97
N THR A 40 0.27 -8.27 12.17
CA THR A 40 0.26 -9.43 11.27
C THR A 40 -0.67 -9.10 10.10
N VAL A 41 -0.14 -9.09 8.89
CA VAL A 41 -0.92 -8.85 7.67
C VAL A 41 -0.99 -10.15 6.88
N ALA A 42 -2.15 -10.45 6.30
CA ALA A 42 -2.28 -11.50 5.30
C ALA A 42 -2.93 -10.92 4.03
N ILE A 43 -2.35 -11.28 2.89
CA ILE A 43 -2.77 -10.85 1.56
C ILE A 43 -3.15 -12.13 0.81
N PRO A 44 -4.44 -12.35 0.53
CA PRO A 44 -4.85 -13.49 -0.30
C PRO A 44 -4.35 -13.28 -1.72
N GLU A 45 -3.88 -14.36 -2.34
CA GLU A 45 -3.45 -14.40 -3.75
C GLU A 45 -2.49 -13.25 -4.14
N PRO A 46 -1.35 -13.08 -3.42
CA PRO A 46 -0.46 -11.96 -3.66
C PRO A 46 0.23 -12.10 -5.02
N TYR A 47 0.24 -11.01 -5.79
CA TYR A 47 1.03 -10.92 -7.01
C TYR A 47 2.37 -10.25 -6.72
N LEU A 48 3.45 -11.05 -6.72
CA LEU A 48 4.81 -10.57 -6.51
C LEU A 48 5.38 -10.00 -7.80
N SER A 49 5.82 -8.74 -7.76
CA SER A 49 6.51 -8.06 -8.86
C SER A 49 7.96 -7.82 -8.48
N GLN A 50 8.88 -8.32 -9.31
CA GLN A 50 10.31 -8.10 -9.13
C GLN A 50 10.74 -6.93 -10.02
N VAL A 51 10.96 -5.78 -9.42
CA VAL A 51 11.31 -4.56 -10.15
C VAL A 51 12.82 -4.35 -10.03
N ARG A 52 13.50 -4.44 -11.18
CA ARG A 52 14.94 -4.19 -11.30
C ARG A 52 15.17 -3.10 -12.33
N PHE A 53 15.77 -1.99 -11.93
CA PHE A 53 16.04 -0.88 -12.84
C PHE A 53 17.32 -0.15 -12.45
N LYS A 54 17.90 0.54 -13.43
CA LYS A 54 19.09 1.37 -13.25
C LYS A 54 18.73 2.83 -13.49
N TYR A 55 19.18 3.71 -12.61
CA TYR A 55 18.99 5.15 -12.75
C TYR A 55 20.17 5.90 -12.13
N LYS A 56 20.78 6.82 -12.90
CA LYS A 56 21.93 7.65 -12.47
C LYS A 56 23.04 6.83 -11.79
N ASP A 57 23.52 5.80 -12.49
CA ASP A 57 24.59 4.88 -12.04
C ASP A 57 24.30 4.05 -10.79
N LYS A 58 23.02 4.00 -10.37
CA LYS A 58 22.56 3.14 -9.27
C LYS A 58 21.64 2.06 -9.81
N GLU A 59 21.85 0.84 -9.32
CA GLU A 59 20.97 -0.29 -9.55
C GLU A 59 20.02 -0.44 -8.36
N TYR A 60 18.74 -0.57 -8.67
CA TYR A 60 17.67 -0.75 -7.70
C TYR A 60 17.02 -2.11 -7.96
N GLN A 61 16.92 -2.91 -6.92
CA GLN A 61 16.22 -4.19 -6.93
C GLN A 61 15.24 -4.17 -5.78
N LEU A 62 13.95 -4.36 -6.09
CA LEU A 62 12.89 -4.40 -5.10
C LEU A 62 11.86 -5.44 -5.50
N ASP A 63 11.51 -6.28 -4.54
CA ASP A 63 10.35 -7.15 -4.64
C ASP A 63 9.17 -6.41 -4.03
N CYS A 64 8.07 -6.27 -4.78
CA CYS A 64 6.90 -5.54 -4.34
C CYS A 64 5.59 -6.26 -4.64
N ILE A 65 4.60 -6.00 -3.79
CA ILE A 65 3.23 -6.48 -3.97
C ILE A 65 2.33 -5.24 -4.07
N ARG A 66 1.52 -5.23 -5.11
CA ARG A 66 0.49 -4.21 -5.33
C ARG A 66 -0.85 -4.73 -4.87
N VAL A 67 -1.45 -4.01 -3.92
CA VAL A 67 -2.78 -4.32 -3.37
C VAL A 67 -3.74 -3.20 -3.79
N GLU A 68 -4.71 -3.53 -4.64
CA GLU A 68 -5.64 -2.54 -5.20
C GLU A 68 -6.58 -1.91 -4.16
N SER A 69 -6.94 -2.67 -3.12
CA SER A 69 -7.92 -2.25 -2.13
C SER A 69 -7.54 -2.73 -0.72
N PRO A 70 -7.72 -1.91 0.33
CA PRO A 70 -7.51 -2.36 1.70
C PRO A 70 -8.47 -3.48 2.13
N LEU A 71 -9.60 -3.68 1.42
CA LEU A 71 -10.62 -4.67 1.79
C LEU A 71 -10.18 -6.12 1.62
N VAL A 72 -9.19 -6.37 0.75
CA VAL A 72 -8.64 -7.73 0.58
C VAL A 72 -7.67 -8.11 1.69
N LEU A 73 -7.20 -7.13 2.48
CA LEU A 73 -6.26 -7.36 3.56
C LEU A 73 -6.94 -7.97 4.78
N VAL A 74 -6.23 -8.87 5.44
CA VAL A 74 -6.55 -9.33 6.79
C VAL A 74 -5.45 -8.85 7.71
N VAL A 75 -5.79 -8.01 8.68
CA VAL A 75 -4.84 -7.45 9.65
C VAL A 75 -5.20 -7.98 11.03
N ASN A 76 -4.25 -8.63 11.71
CA ASN A 76 -4.42 -9.28 13.00
C ASN A 76 -5.62 -10.25 13.03
N GLY A 77 -5.79 -11.04 11.96
CA GLY A 77 -6.89 -11.98 11.81
C GLY A 77 -8.25 -11.35 11.48
N LYS A 78 -8.34 -10.02 11.32
CA LYS A 78 -9.59 -9.31 11.01
C LYS A 78 -9.60 -8.77 9.59
N LYS A 79 -10.68 -9.01 8.86
CA LYS A 79 -10.92 -8.41 7.54
C LYS A 79 -11.18 -6.91 7.69
N GLN A 80 -10.63 -6.10 6.78
CA GLN A 80 -10.81 -4.65 6.83
C GLN A 80 -12.21 -4.23 6.35
N GLY A 81 -12.76 -3.21 7.00
CA GLY A 81 -14.06 -2.62 6.67
C GLY A 81 -13.96 -1.52 5.63
N MET A 82 -15.13 -1.07 5.15
CA MET A 82 -15.26 0.04 4.20
C MET A 82 -14.75 1.37 4.76
N ASP A 83 -14.62 1.51 6.08
CA ASP A 83 -14.06 2.69 6.76
C ASP A 83 -12.57 2.94 6.42
N LYS A 84 -11.90 1.92 5.86
CA LYS A 84 -10.51 2.02 5.42
C LYS A 84 -10.36 2.40 3.95
N LEU A 85 -11.43 2.37 3.17
CA LEU A 85 -11.41 2.83 1.78
C LEU A 85 -11.37 4.35 1.71
N ALA A 86 -10.60 4.89 0.76
CA ALA A 86 -10.62 6.32 0.52
C ALA A 86 -12.01 6.78 0.05
N ASN A 87 -12.43 7.96 0.51
CA ASN A 87 -13.66 8.59 0.03
C ASN A 87 -13.51 9.02 -1.43
N ILE A 88 -14.61 8.99 -2.17
CA ILE A 88 -14.67 9.55 -3.52
C ILE A 88 -14.51 11.08 -3.41
N CYS A 89 -13.40 11.62 -3.90
CA CYS A 89 -13.21 13.06 -4.04
C CYS A 89 -13.82 13.55 -5.35
N LEU A 90 -14.94 14.26 -5.26
CA LEU A 90 -15.62 14.87 -6.39
C LEU A 90 -15.13 16.32 -6.52
N SER A 91 -14.22 16.59 -7.44
CA SER A 91 -13.75 17.95 -7.71
C SER A 91 -14.70 18.64 -8.70
N SER A 92 -15.50 19.59 -8.22
CA SER A 92 -16.30 20.45 -9.10
C SER A 92 -15.47 21.65 -9.54
N ILE A 93 -15.25 21.79 -10.84
CA ILE A 93 -14.56 22.94 -11.43
C ILE A 93 -15.53 24.13 -11.37
N LYS A 94 -15.29 25.07 -10.44
CA LYS A 94 -15.94 26.37 -10.49
C LYS A 94 -15.24 27.23 -11.54
N ARG A 95 -15.88 27.42 -12.70
CA ARG A 95 -15.51 28.48 -13.64
C ARG A 95 -15.89 29.82 -12.99
N SER A 96 -14.89 30.62 -12.59
CA SER A 96 -15.11 32.03 -12.26
C SER A 96 -15.14 32.84 -13.56
N HIS A 97 -16.24 33.57 -13.77
CA HIS A 97 -16.38 34.59 -14.80
C HIS A 97 -15.72 35.90 -14.35
#